data_AF-A0A3C0CKU3-F1
#
_entry.id   AF-A0A3C0CKU3-F1
#
_cell.length_a   1.000
_cell.length_b   1.000
_cell.length_c   1.000
_cell.angle_alpha   90.00
_cell.angle_beta   90.00
_cell.angle_gamma   90.00
#
_symmetry.space_group_name_H-M   'P 1'
#
loop_
_entity.id
_entity.type
_entity.pdbx_description
1 polymer ?
#
loop_
_entity_poly.entity_id
_entity_poly.type
_entity_poly.pdbx_seq_one_letter_code
_entity_poly.pdbx_strand_id
1 'polypeptide(L)'
;MENPPQKLKILVLYDILKRKTDEAHPLSSRELCAALEEKGVACARKTLYRDIGALRRYGAEILYTRNPRPGFFLAERAFEPPEVRLLMDAVLAAPFITPRKTRELL
;
A
#
# COMPACT_ATOMS: atom_id res chain seq x y z
N MET A 1 7.88 -0.26 30.85
CA MET A 1 7.43 0.33 29.56
C MET A 1 6.70 -0.77 28.82
N GLU A 2 5.40 -0.60 28.62
CA GLU A 2 4.54 -1.61 28.00
C GLU A 2 4.94 -1.77 26.53
N ASN A 3 5.31 -2.98 26.13
CA ASN A 3 5.68 -3.26 24.75
C ASN A 3 4.40 -3.10 23.91
N PRO A 4 4.34 -2.18 22.92
CA PRO A 4 3.12 -1.96 22.17
C PRO A 4 2.66 -3.29 21.58
N PRO A 5 1.38 -3.69 21.79
CA PRO A 5 0.92 -5.01 21.44
C PRO A 5 1.21 -5.27 19.97
N GLN A 6 1.81 -6.40 19.65
CA GLN A 6 2.29 -6.77 18.31
C GLN A 6 1.25 -6.56 17.20
N LYS A 7 -0.04 -6.61 17.55
CA LYS A 7 -1.19 -6.30 16.68
C LYS A 7 -1.23 -4.84 16.21
N LEU A 8 -0.86 -3.88 17.06
CA LEU A 8 -0.82 -2.46 16.69
C LEU A 8 0.33 -2.20 15.71
N LYS A 9 1.48 -2.86 15.89
CA LYS A 9 2.66 -2.69 15.03
C LYS A 9 2.37 -2.96 13.56
N ILE A 10 1.71 -4.07 13.24
CA ILE A 10 1.43 -4.44 11.85
C ILE A 10 0.46 -3.45 11.18
N LEU A 11 -0.52 -2.92 11.94
CA LEU A 11 -1.44 -1.89 11.46
C LEU A 11 -0.71 -0.57 11.19
N VAL A 12 0.19 -0.17 12.09
CA VAL A 12 0.99 1.05 11.94
C VAL A 12 1.97 0.93 10.77
N LEU A 13 2.59 -0.24 10.57
CA LEU A 13 3.42 -0.52 9.40
C LEU A 13 2.63 -0.37 8.10
N TYR A 14 1.41 -0.91 8.06
CA TYR A 14 0.54 -0.80 6.90
C TYR A 14 0.16 0.66 6.61
N ASP A 15 -0.18 1.45 7.64
CA ASP A 15 -0.47 2.88 7.49
C ASP A 15 0.75 3.68 6.96
N ILE A 16 1.96 3.34 7.43
CA ILE A 16 3.21 3.95 6.92
C ILE A 16 3.38 3.63 5.43
N LEU A 17 3.29 2.35 5.04
CA LEU A 17 3.43 1.93 3.65
C LEU A 17 2.38 2.62 2.77
N LYS A 18 1.13 2.67 3.21
CA LYS A 18 0.04 3.29 2.46
C LYS A 18 0.18 4.80 2.27
N ARG A 19 0.70 5.53 3.27
CA ARG A 19 0.75 7.01 3.22
C ARG A 19 2.08 7.59 2.76
N LYS A 20 3.18 6.85 2.94
CA LYS A 20 4.54 7.38 2.75
C LYS A 20 5.30 6.69 1.63
N THR A 21 4.70 5.71 0.95
CA THR A 21 5.38 4.96 -0.11
C THR A 21 4.54 4.83 -1.36
N ASP A 22 5.22 4.89 -2.48
CA ASP A 22 4.76 4.53 -3.82
C ASP A 22 5.98 4.03 -4.61
N GLU A 23 5.81 3.73 -5.89
CA GLU A 23 6.90 3.24 -6.75
C GLU A 23 8.09 4.21 -6.84
N ALA A 24 7.85 5.53 -6.80
CA ALA A 24 8.88 6.56 -6.86
C ALA A 24 9.52 6.83 -5.47
N HIS A 25 8.77 6.56 -4.39
CA HIS A 25 9.17 6.83 -3.01
C HIS A 25 9.23 5.57 -2.13
N PRO A 26 10.05 4.55 -2.49
CA PRO A 26 10.17 3.35 -1.68
C PRO A 26 10.93 3.63 -0.37
N LEU A 27 10.58 2.95 0.73
CA LEU A 27 11.28 3.04 2.01
C LEU A 27 12.09 1.78 2.30
N SER A 28 13.36 1.95 2.65
CA SER A 28 14.22 0.86 3.10
C SER A 28 13.73 0.28 4.44
N SER A 29 14.18 -0.93 4.78
CA SER A 29 13.89 -1.53 6.08
C SER A 29 14.34 -0.65 7.26
N ARG A 30 15.39 0.16 7.09
CA ARG A 30 15.90 1.06 8.13
C ARG A 30 14.96 2.25 8.32
N GLU A 31 14.50 2.84 7.23
CA GLU A 31 13.54 3.96 7.27
C GLU A 31 12.18 3.51 7.80
N LEU A 32 11.71 2.32 7.41
CA LEU A 32 10.48 1.75 7.97
C LEU A 32 10.59 1.53 9.48
N CYS A 33 11.73 1.04 9.98
CA CYS A 33 11.94 0.91 11.41
C CYS A 33 11.98 2.26 12.12
N ALA A 34 12.67 3.26 11.56
CA ALA A 34 12.69 4.61 12.12
C ALA A 34 11.28 5.22 12.17
N ALA A 35 10.49 5.08 11.11
CA ALA A 35 9.11 5.56 11.05
C ALA A 35 8.17 4.85 12.05
N LEU A 36 8.44 3.58 12.37
CA LEU A 36 7.74 2.86 13.43
C LEU A 36 8.12 3.39 14.82
N GLU A 37 9.41 3.61 15.06
CA GLU A 37 9.94 4.14 16.32
C GLU A 37 9.45 5.56 16.61
N GLU A 38 9.36 6.43 15.59
CA GLU A 38 8.72 7.76 15.68
C GLU A 38 7.27 7.70 16.16
N LYS A 39 6.56 6.60 15.87
CA LYS A 39 5.18 6.34 16.33
C LYS A 39 5.14 5.56 17.65
N GLY A 40 6.26 5.44 18.35
CA GLY A 40 6.37 4.72 19.63
C GLY A 40 6.36 3.20 19.51
N VAL A 41 6.55 2.65 18.30
CA VAL A 41 6.52 1.21 18.03
C VAL A 41 7.93 0.68 17.81
N ALA A 42 8.38 -0.19 18.71
CA ALA A 42 9.70 -0.83 18.58
C ALA A 42 9.80 -1.68 17.31
N CYS A 43 10.91 -1.55 16.58
CA CYS A 43 11.15 -2.27 15.33
C CYS A 43 12.44 -3.10 15.37
N ALA A 44 12.33 -4.39 15.03
CA ALA A 44 13.48 -5.23 14.72
C ALA A 44 13.38 -5.72 13.27
N ARG A 45 14.47 -5.65 12.48
CA ARG A 45 14.45 -6.01 11.05
C ARG A 45 13.87 -7.41 10.77
N LYS A 46 14.22 -8.41 11.59
CA LYS A 46 13.67 -9.78 11.47
C LYS A 46 12.16 -9.83 11.68
N THR A 47 11.62 -8.99 12.57
CA THR A 47 10.17 -8.87 12.77
C THR A 47 9.50 -8.12 11.63
N LEU A 48 10.13 -7.04 11.13
CA LEU A 48 9.62 -6.25 10.00
C LEU A 48 9.38 -7.11 8.76
N TYR A 49 10.33 -7.97 8.38
CA TYR A 49 10.15 -8.86 7.22
C TYR A 49 9.01 -9.87 7.42
N ARG A 50 8.80 -10.36 8.65
CA ARG A 50 7.66 -11.24 8.95
C ARG A 50 6.34 -10.49 8.85
N ASP A 51 6.29 -9.24 9.31
CA ASP A 51 5.09 -8.40 9.23
C ASP A 51 4.76 -8.03 7.78
N ILE A 52 5.76 -7.68 6.97
CA ILE A 52 5.60 -7.48 5.51
C ILE A 52 5.08 -8.77 4.84
N GLY A 53 5.63 -9.93 5.20
CA GLY A 53 5.15 -11.22 4.70
C GLY A 53 3.71 -11.54 5.13
N ALA A 54 3.30 -11.13 6.33
CA ALA A 54 1.91 -11.26 6.78
C ALA A 54 0.96 -10.33 6.02
N LEU A 55 1.36 -9.07 5.79
CA LEU A 55 0.59 -8.10 4.99
C LEU A 55 0.42 -8.57 3.54
N ARG A 56 1.46 -9.12 2.92
CA ARG A 56 1.36 -9.73 1.58
C ARG A 56 0.37 -10.89 1.54
N ARG A 57 0.41 -11.79 2.54
CA ARG A 57 -0.55 -12.91 2.64
C ARG A 57 -1.98 -12.44 2.90
N TYR A 58 -2.16 -11.31 3.56
CA TYR A 58 -3.46 -10.69 3.76
C TYR A 58 -4.04 -10.10 2.45
N GLY A 59 -3.18 -9.71 1.50
CA GLY A 59 -3.59 -9.17 0.20
C GLY A 59 -2.98 -7.82 -0.15
N ALA A 60 -2.16 -7.23 0.73
CA ALA A 60 -1.48 -5.98 0.43
C ALA A 60 -0.38 -6.20 -0.62
N GLU A 61 -0.47 -5.52 -1.75
CA GLU A 61 0.52 -5.62 -2.84
C GLU A 61 1.79 -4.82 -2.52
N ILE A 62 2.57 -5.29 -1.54
CA ILE A 62 3.82 -4.64 -1.16
C ILE A 62 4.93 -5.16 -2.06
N LEU A 63 5.57 -4.30 -2.83
CA LEU A 63 6.69 -4.66 -3.71
C LEU A 63 8.02 -4.19 -3.11
N TYR A 64 9.11 -4.78 -3.60
CA TYR A 64 10.47 -4.30 -3.32
C TYR A 64 11.10 -3.87 -4.63
N THR A 65 11.62 -2.65 -4.68
CA THR A 65 12.33 -2.13 -5.84
C THR A 65 13.78 -1.80 -5.51
N ARG A 66 14.62 -1.81 -6.54
CA ARG A 66 15.98 -1.25 -6.50
C ARG A 66 16.06 0.12 -7.17
N ASN A 67 15.04 0.50 -7.95
CA ASN A 67 14.95 1.76 -8.69
C ASN A 67 13.68 2.52 -8.24
N PRO A 68 13.76 3.83 -7.94
CA PRO A 68 14.95 4.69 -7.99
C PRO A 68 15.95 4.40 -6.87
N ARG A 69 15.55 3.68 -5.81
CA ARG A 69 16.44 3.24 -4.73
C ARG A 69 15.92 1.95 -4.06
N PRO A 70 16.77 1.21 -3.33
CA PRO A 70 16.36 0.00 -2.61
C PRO A 70 15.32 0.27 -1.51
N GLY A 71 14.13 -0.34 -1.62
CA GLY A 71 13.10 -0.21 -0.59
C GLY A 71 11.80 -0.94 -0.90
N PHE A 72 10.90 -0.91 0.08
CA PHE A 72 9.55 -1.45 -0.01
C PHE A 72 8.55 -0.32 -0.27
N PHE A 73 7.52 -0.62 -1.05
CA PHE A 73 6.40 0.27 -1.26
C PHE A 73 5.10 -0.52 -1.43
N LEU A 74 3.97 0.12 -1.18
CA LEU A 74 2.66 -0.43 -1.49
C LEU A 74 2.30 -0.08 -2.95
N ALA A 75 2.10 -1.09 -3.79
CA ALA A 75 1.75 -0.93 -5.20
C ALA A 75 0.25 -0.70 -5.43
N GLU A 76 -0.59 -0.86 -4.41
CA GLU A 76 -1.99 -0.45 -4.48
C GLU A 76 -2.09 1.07 -4.68
N ARG A 77 -2.42 1.48 -5.90
CA ARG A 77 -2.82 2.85 -6.20
C ARG A 77 -4.34 2.93 -6.07
N ALA A 78 -4.83 3.56 -5.00
CA ALA A 78 -6.21 4.00 -4.99
C ALA A 78 -6.36 5.05 -6.09
N PHE A 79 -7.27 4.82 -7.04
CA PHE A 79 -7.58 5.83 -8.06
C PHE A 79 -8.06 7.10 -7.37
N GLU A 80 -7.50 8.24 -7.78
CA GLU A 80 -8.06 9.52 -7.34
C GLU A 80 -9.43 9.75 -7.98
N PRO A 81 -10.33 10.54 -7.36
CA PRO A 81 -11.65 10.82 -7.92
C PRO A 81 -11.65 11.23 -9.40
N PRO A 82 -10.69 12.05 -9.90
CA PRO A 82 -10.60 12.35 -11.33
C PRO A 82 -10.29 11.14 -12.21
N GLU A 83 -9.43 10.22 -11.75
CA GLU A 83 -9.05 9.03 -12.49
C GLU A 83 -10.22 8.03 -12.54
N VAL A 84 -10.95 7.87 -11.43
CA VAL A 84 -12.20 7.09 -11.41
C VAL A 84 -13.20 7.68 -12.40
N ARG A 85 -13.37 9.00 -12.40
CA ARG A 85 -14.30 9.67 -13.32
C ARG A 85 -13.90 9.47 -14.78
N LEU A 86 -12.62 9.57 -15.09
CA LEU A 86 -12.09 9.32 -16.44
C LEU A 86 -12.42 7.89 -16.91
N LEU A 87 -12.22 6.89 -16.04
CA LEU A 87 -12.55 5.51 -16.36
C LEU A 87 -14.06 5.30 -16.56
N MET A 88 -14.90 5.91 -15.71
CA MET A 88 -16.36 5.88 -15.89
C MET A 88 -16.79 6.50 -17.22
N ASP A 89 -16.26 7.68 -17.56
CA ASP A 89 -16.59 8.37 -18.81
C ASP A 89 -16.14 7.54 -20.02
N ALA A 90 -15.00 6.85 -19.95
CA ALA A 90 -14.54 5.93 -20.99
C ALA A 90 -15.49 4.72 -21.18
N VAL A 91 -15.99 4.13 -20.08
CA VAL A 91 -16.96 3.03 -20.14
C VAL A 91 -18.30 3.51 -20.74
N LEU A 92 -18.76 4.70 -20.37
CA LEU A 92 -20.01 5.29 -20.88
C LEU A 92 -19.91 5.68 -22.36
N ALA A 93 -18.74 6.11 -22.84
CA ALA A 93 -18.52 6.52 -24.22
C ALA A 93 -18.20 5.36 -25.17
N ALA A 94 -17.91 4.15 -24.67
CA ALA A 94 -17.50 3.02 -25.48
C ALA A 94 -18.67 2.48 -26.34
N PRO A 95 -18.64 2.63 -27.68
CA PRO A 95 -19.80 2.33 -28.54
C PRO A 95 -20.12 0.84 -28.64
N PHE A 96 -19.19 -0.02 -28.23
CA PHE A 96 -19.31 -1.48 -28.26
C PHE A 96 -19.81 -2.08 -26.94
N ILE A 97 -20.00 -1.27 -25.89
CA ILE A 97 -20.55 -1.73 -24.61
C ILE A 97 -22.06 -1.50 -24.60
N THR A 98 -22.83 -2.59 -24.52
CA THR A 98 -24.30 -2.49 -24.45
C THR A 98 -24.75 -1.86 -23.13
N PRO A 99 -25.93 -1.22 -23.08
CA PRO A 99 -26.47 -0.65 -21.83
C PRO A 99 -26.58 -1.66 -20.67
N ARG A 100 -26.82 -2.95 -20.99
CA ARG A 100 -26.81 -4.03 -19.99
C ARG A 100 -25.43 -4.18 -19.34
N LYS A 101 -24.39 -4.36 -20.16
CA LYS A 101 -23.00 -4.46 -19.69
C LYS A 101 -22.51 -3.20 -18.99
N THR A 102 -22.93 -2.00 -19.43
CA THR A 102 -22.60 -0.74 -18.75
C THR A 102 -23.09 -0.73 -17.30
N ARG A 103 -24.32 -1.21 -17.04
CA ARG A 103 -24.88 -1.35 -15.68
C ARG A 103 -24.22 -2.45 -14.84
N GLU A 104 -23.50 -3.38 -15.45
CA GLU A 104 -22.73 -4.41 -14.74
C GLU A 104 -21.33 -3.88 -14.35
N LEU A 105 -20.84 -2.84 -15.03
CA LEU A 105 -19.51 -2.24 -14.84
C LEU A 105 -19.52 -0.99 -13.93
N LEU A 106 -20.70 -0.40 -13.69
CA LEU A 106 -20.92 0.80 -12.88
C LEU A 106 -21.95 0.51 -11.78
#